data_AF-A0A4W5Q9G6-F1
#
_entry.id   AF-A0A4W5Q9G6-F1
#
_cell.length_a   1.000
_cell.length_b   1.000
_cell.length_c   1.000
_cell.angle_alpha   90.00
_cell.angle_beta   90.00
_cell.angle_gamma   90.00
#
_symmetry.space_group_name_H-M   'P 1'
#
loop_
_entity.id
_entity.type
_entity.pdbx_description
1 polymer ?
#
loop_
_entity_poly.entity_id
_entity_poly.type
_entity_poly.pdbx_seq_one_letter_code
_entity_poly.pdbx_strand_id
1 'polypeptide(L)'
;MCEPCPCCCPQQVQVQQGKEPPCFLQCFNGGMILHGGKREEEEENTQTEWRLYCVRGEVPVEGHLLEVVSHCSSLRSMSSMILLNVNKALIYLWHGCKAQQHTRLVGLTAAQRIKEQCPLEAGLHSSSKVTITECDEGSEPTGFWDAVGRKDRKAYDCMLQDPGKFNFTPRLFELSSSSGEFVATELFHPSRAPDMVSSLPFLQEDLYQAS
;
A
#
# COMPACT_ATOMS: atom_id res chain seq x y z
N MET A 1 20.19 -31.55 -22.06
CA MET A 1 20.05 -31.42 -20.60
C MET A 1 21.30 -30.72 -20.12
N CYS A 2 21.20 -29.44 -19.73
CA CYS A 2 22.35 -28.73 -19.17
C CYS A 2 22.48 -29.15 -17.70
N GLU A 3 23.68 -29.59 -17.30
CA GLU A 3 23.95 -29.93 -15.91
C GLU A 3 23.90 -28.68 -15.01
N PRO A 4 23.39 -28.81 -13.77
CA PRO A 4 23.42 -27.71 -12.81
C PRO A 4 24.87 -27.42 -12.37
N CYS A 5 25.28 -26.17 -12.54
CA CYS A 5 26.60 -25.68 -12.14
C CYS A 5 26.80 -25.82 -10.61
N PRO A 6 27.84 -26.50 -10.10
CA PRO A 6 27.97 -26.83 -8.66
C PRO A 6 28.34 -25.65 -7.73
N CYS A 7 28.41 -24.41 -8.21
CA CYS A 7 29.11 -23.32 -7.52
C CYS A 7 28.23 -22.12 -7.13
N CYS A 8 26.93 -22.12 -7.41
CA CYS A 8 26.05 -21.02 -7.03
C CYS A 8 25.48 -21.27 -5.63
N CYS A 9 26.18 -20.79 -4.59
CA CYS A 9 25.55 -20.61 -3.29
C CYS A 9 24.28 -19.76 -3.47
N PRO A 10 23.13 -20.13 -2.86
CA PRO A 10 21.94 -19.30 -2.94
C PRO A 10 22.25 -17.91 -2.40
N GLN A 11 21.95 -16.88 -3.20
CA GLN A 11 22.16 -15.50 -2.79
C GLN A 11 21.17 -15.18 -1.66
N GLN A 12 21.70 -14.77 -0.51
CA GLN A 12 20.91 -14.28 0.61
C GLN A 12 20.83 -12.77 0.53
N VAL A 13 19.63 -12.22 0.64
CA VAL A 13 19.37 -10.78 0.66
C VAL A 13 18.53 -10.46 1.88
N GLN A 14 18.99 -9.54 2.71
CA GLN A 14 18.17 -9.00 3.79
C GLN A 14 17.15 -8.04 3.20
N VAL A 15 15.88 -8.28 3.48
CA VAL A 15 14.77 -7.43 3.06
C VAL A 15 14.15 -6.80 4.30
N GLN A 16 14.25 -5.47 4.40
CA GLN A 16 13.59 -4.70 5.46
C GLN A 16 12.20 -4.29 4.99
N GLN A 17 11.23 -4.32 5.91
CA GLN A 17 9.87 -3.87 5.63
C GLN A 17 9.90 -2.42 5.13
N GLY A 18 9.14 -2.13 4.07
CA GLY A 18 9.10 -0.78 3.47
C GLY A 18 10.30 -0.45 2.58
N LYS A 19 11.31 -1.33 2.54
CA LYS A 19 12.52 -1.21 1.72
C LYS A 19 12.69 -2.41 0.77
N GLU A 20 11.58 -3.06 0.43
CA GLU A 20 11.59 -4.24 -0.42
C GLU A 20 12.11 -3.90 -1.83
N PRO A 21 13.09 -4.65 -2.37
CA PRO A 21 13.54 -4.46 -3.73
C PRO A 21 12.48 -4.96 -4.73
N PRO A 22 12.43 -4.38 -5.96
CA PRO A 22 11.49 -4.80 -6.99
C PRO A 22 11.45 -6.32 -7.24
N CYS A 23 12.61 -6.97 -7.28
CA CYS A 23 12.70 -8.42 -7.50
C CYS A 23 11.97 -9.24 -6.41
N PHE A 24 11.98 -8.77 -5.15
CA PHE A 24 11.26 -9.41 -4.06
C PHE A 24 9.75 -9.20 -4.21
N LEU A 25 9.31 -7.96 -4.49
CA LEU A 25 7.89 -7.65 -4.69
C LEU A 25 7.28 -8.48 -5.84
N GLN A 26 8.04 -8.65 -6.93
CA GLN A 26 7.61 -9.42 -8.09
C GLN A 26 7.37 -10.92 -7.78
N CYS A 27 7.98 -11.48 -6.73
CA CYS A 27 7.69 -12.85 -6.29
C CYS A 27 6.22 -13.04 -5.87
N PHE A 28 5.54 -11.96 -5.45
CA PHE A 28 4.14 -11.99 -5.02
C PHE A 28 3.17 -11.58 -6.14
N ASN A 29 3.67 -11.04 -7.26
CA ASN A 29 2.90 -10.72 -8.45
C ASN A 29 1.66 -9.84 -8.15
N GLY A 30 1.84 -8.81 -7.33
CA GLY A 30 0.78 -7.91 -6.86
C GLY A 30 -0.03 -8.39 -5.65
N GLY A 31 0.29 -9.57 -5.09
CA GLY A 31 -0.45 -10.22 -4.00
C GLY A 31 0.14 -10.07 -2.60
N MET A 32 1.20 -9.26 -2.42
CA MET A 32 1.82 -9.09 -1.10
C MET A 32 0.93 -8.23 -0.18
N ILE A 33 0.71 -8.70 1.05
CA ILE A 33 -0.04 -7.97 2.08
C ILE A 33 0.81 -7.88 3.34
N LEU A 34 1.03 -6.66 3.81
CA LEU A 34 1.65 -6.36 5.10
C LEU A 34 0.55 -6.12 6.12
N HIS A 35 0.38 -7.08 7.03
CA HIS A 35 -0.62 -7.00 8.09
C HIS A 35 -0.10 -6.25 9.31
N GLY A 36 -0.99 -5.54 9.99
CA GLY A 36 -0.69 -4.92 11.28
C GLY A 36 -0.66 -5.96 12.40
N GLY A 37 0.19 -5.71 13.41
CA GLY A 37 0.29 -6.54 14.62
C GLY A 37 1.31 -7.68 14.52
N LYS A 38 1.28 -8.62 15.48
CA LYS A 38 2.24 -9.73 15.57
C LYS A 38 1.53 -11.07 15.58
N ARG A 39 2.11 -12.08 14.91
CA ARG A 39 1.51 -13.43 14.84
C ARG A 39 1.44 -14.13 16.20
N GLU A 40 2.38 -13.84 17.10
CA GLU A 40 2.49 -14.49 18.41
C GLU A 40 1.57 -13.85 19.47
N GLU A 41 0.98 -12.69 19.17
CA GLU A 41 0.14 -11.90 20.07
C GLU A 41 -1.28 -11.77 19.47
N GLU A 42 -1.95 -12.91 19.22
CA GLU A 42 -3.29 -12.93 18.61
C GLU A 42 -4.34 -12.12 19.39
N GLU A 43 -4.19 -11.98 20.71
CA GLU A 43 -5.07 -11.16 21.55
C GLU A 43 -4.94 -9.65 21.27
N GLU A 44 -3.80 -9.19 20.76
CA GLU A 44 -3.58 -7.79 20.35
C GLU A 44 -3.97 -7.56 18.87
N ASN A 45 -4.05 -8.63 18.07
CA ASN A 45 -4.59 -8.60 16.72
C ASN A 45 -6.12 -8.50 16.77
N THR A 46 -6.61 -7.30 17.06
CA THR A 46 -8.04 -6.96 16.93
C THR A 46 -8.47 -7.03 15.46
N GLN A 47 -8.71 -8.24 14.96
CA GLN A 47 -9.29 -8.50 13.65
C GLN A 47 -10.75 -8.02 13.67
N THR A 48 -10.95 -6.73 13.39
CA THR A 48 -12.28 -6.21 13.12
C THR A 48 -12.82 -6.83 11.82
N GLU A 49 -14.15 -6.91 11.68
CA GLU A 49 -14.81 -7.39 10.45
C GLU A 49 -14.32 -6.66 9.18
N TRP A 50 -13.94 -5.39 9.35
CA TRP A 50 -13.40 -4.52 8.33
C TRP A 50 -11.89 -4.38 8.45
N ARG A 51 -11.20 -4.45 7.31
CA ARG A 51 -9.75 -4.23 7.22
C ARG A 51 -9.47 -3.24 6.09
N LEU A 52 -8.68 -2.22 6.38
CA LEU A 52 -8.34 -1.17 5.42
C LEU A 52 -6.88 -1.31 5.02
N TYR A 53 -6.64 -1.30 3.72
CA TYR A 53 -5.30 -1.41 3.15
C TYR A 53 -5.00 -0.22 2.24
N CYS A 54 -3.84 0.39 2.43
CA CYS A 54 -3.27 1.35 1.50
C CYS A 54 -2.55 0.60 0.37
N VAL A 55 -2.93 0.91 -0.87
CA VAL A 55 -2.25 0.37 -2.05
C VAL A 55 -0.92 1.08 -2.24
N ARG A 56 0.14 0.30 -2.47
CA ARG A 56 1.51 0.77 -2.68
C ARG A 56 2.11 0.13 -3.95
N GLY A 57 3.05 0.83 -4.56
CA GLY A 57 3.75 0.41 -5.78
C GLY A 57 3.28 1.17 -7.02
N GLU A 58 4.15 1.24 -8.03
CA GLU A 58 3.90 1.99 -9.27
C GLU A 58 3.46 1.08 -10.42
N VAL A 59 3.88 -0.19 -10.41
CA VAL A 59 3.53 -1.19 -11.42
C VAL A 59 2.79 -2.37 -10.81
N PRO A 60 1.80 -2.97 -11.51
CA PRO A 60 0.94 -4.01 -10.94
C PRO A 60 1.66 -5.21 -10.30
N VAL A 61 2.73 -5.68 -10.94
CA VAL A 61 3.48 -6.87 -10.48
C VAL A 61 4.27 -6.63 -9.19
N GLU A 62 4.60 -5.37 -8.90
CA GLU A 62 5.30 -4.92 -7.68
C GLU A 62 4.33 -4.34 -6.63
N GLY A 63 3.03 -4.35 -6.95
CA GLY A 63 1.97 -3.88 -6.08
C GLY A 63 1.94 -4.63 -4.75
N HIS A 64 1.71 -3.90 -3.68
CA HIS A 64 1.50 -4.49 -2.36
C HIS A 64 0.54 -3.65 -1.52
N LEU A 65 0.02 -4.29 -0.49
CA LEU A 65 -0.95 -3.71 0.42
C LEU A 65 -0.33 -3.50 1.79
N LEU A 66 -0.50 -2.32 2.35
CA LEU A 66 -0.15 -2.01 3.73
C LEU A 66 -1.42 -1.86 4.54
N GLU A 67 -1.63 -2.72 5.54
CA GLU A 67 -2.74 -2.58 6.46
C GLU A 67 -2.59 -1.30 7.30
N VAL A 68 -3.68 -0.56 7.39
CA VAL A 68 -3.79 0.69 8.14
C VAL A 68 -5.03 0.64 9.03
N VAL A 69 -5.10 1.53 10.00
CA VAL A 69 -6.27 1.64 10.89
C VAL A 69 -7.53 1.83 10.04
N SER A 70 -8.55 1.00 10.26
CA SER A 70 -9.84 1.08 9.56
C SER A 70 -10.68 2.26 10.06
N HIS A 71 -10.27 3.46 9.65
CA HIS A 71 -10.89 4.73 10.01
C HIS A 71 -10.75 5.72 8.84
N CYS A 72 -11.68 6.66 8.71
CA CYS A 72 -11.70 7.61 7.60
C CYS A 72 -10.42 8.49 7.52
N SER A 73 -9.73 8.74 8.63
CA SER A 73 -8.44 9.45 8.66
C SER A 73 -7.29 8.71 7.94
N SER A 74 -7.45 7.42 7.66
CA SER A 74 -6.47 6.62 6.92
C SER A 74 -6.64 6.73 5.40
N LEU A 75 -7.74 7.32 4.91
CA LEU A 75 -7.95 7.55 3.48
C LEU A 75 -6.89 8.53 2.92
N ARG A 76 -6.61 8.47 1.62
CA ARG A 76 -5.60 9.33 0.99
C ARG A 76 -6.04 9.70 -0.41
N SER A 77 -6.32 10.97 -0.66
CA SER A 77 -6.83 11.45 -1.95
C SER A 77 -5.88 11.17 -3.13
N MET A 78 -4.58 10.94 -2.87
CA MET A 78 -3.57 10.63 -3.89
C MET A 78 -3.32 9.13 -4.10
N SER A 79 -4.04 8.24 -3.42
CA SER A 79 -3.83 6.78 -3.52
C SER A 79 -5.13 6.01 -3.75
N SER A 80 -5.00 4.71 -3.98
CA SER A 80 -6.11 3.76 -3.92
C SER A 80 -6.09 3.03 -2.58
N MET A 81 -7.28 2.68 -2.08
CA MET A 81 -7.48 2.01 -0.81
C MET A 81 -8.37 0.78 -1.02
N ILE A 82 -8.08 -0.31 -0.33
CA ILE A 82 -8.92 -1.50 -0.32
C ILE A 82 -9.53 -1.65 1.07
N LEU A 83 -10.86 -1.62 1.13
CA LEU A 83 -11.61 -1.91 2.34
C LEU A 83 -12.26 -3.28 2.20
N LEU A 84 -11.75 -4.25 2.94
CA LEU A 84 -12.20 -5.64 2.93
C LEU A 84 -13.16 -5.89 4.10
N ASN A 85 -14.34 -6.41 3.79
CA ASN A 85 -15.20 -7.07 4.75
C ASN A 85 -15.01 -8.59 4.65
N VAL A 86 -14.50 -9.19 5.71
CA VAL A 86 -14.21 -10.63 5.74
C VAL A 86 -15.51 -11.44 5.76
N ASN A 87 -16.48 -11.05 6.61
CA ASN A 87 -17.74 -11.77 6.80
C ASN A 87 -18.64 -11.76 5.55
N LYS A 88 -18.63 -10.66 4.81
CA LYS A 88 -19.44 -10.46 3.60
C LYS A 88 -18.70 -10.86 2.32
N ALA A 89 -17.41 -11.20 2.40
CA ALA A 89 -16.54 -11.38 1.25
C ALA A 89 -16.71 -10.24 0.23
N LEU A 90 -16.56 -9.00 0.70
CA LEU A 90 -16.79 -7.79 -0.08
C LEU A 90 -15.56 -6.90 0.01
N ILE A 91 -15.10 -6.42 -1.14
CA ILE A 91 -14.07 -5.40 -1.27
C ILE A 91 -14.72 -4.12 -1.79
N TYR A 92 -14.52 -3.01 -1.11
CA TYR A 92 -14.59 -1.69 -1.72
C TYR A 92 -13.18 -1.29 -2.17
N LEU A 93 -12.98 -1.14 -3.48
CA LEU A 93 -11.78 -0.54 -4.04
C LEU A 93 -12.07 0.96 -4.22
N TRP A 94 -11.53 1.77 -3.33
CA TRP A 94 -11.71 3.21 -3.32
C TRP A 94 -10.53 3.89 -4.00
N HIS A 95 -10.80 4.83 -4.91
CA HIS A 95 -9.78 5.61 -5.59
C HIS A 95 -9.85 7.07 -5.16
N GLY A 96 -8.76 7.58 -4.59
CA GLY A 96 -8.63 9.00 -4.29
C GLY A 96 -8.73 9.86 -5.55
N CYS A 97 -9.27 11.07 -5.42
CA CYS A 97 -9.53 11.96 -6.54
C CYS A 97 -8.26 12.48 -7.26
N LYS A 98 -7.08 12.27 -6.66
CA LYS A 98 -5.75 12.58 -7.18
C LYS A 98 -4.88 11.33 -7.40
N ALA A 99 -5.45 10.12 -7.28
CA ALA A 99 -4.73 8.89 -7.54
C ALA A 99 -4.30 8.79 -9.01
N GLN A 100 -3.05 8.40 -9.25
CA GLN A 100 -2.55 8.22 -10.61
C GLN A 100 -3.23 7.02 -11.29
N GLN A 101 -3.37 7.07 -12.62
CA GLN A 101 -4.01 5.98 -13.37
C GLN A 101 -3.31 4.63 -13.15
N HIS A 102 -1.98 4.62 -13.08
CA HIS A 102 -1.22 3.40 -12.79
C HIS A 102 -1.47 2.89 -11.37
N THR A 103 -1.54 3.77 -10.37
CA THR A 103 -1.88 3.39 -8.99
C THR A 103 -3.25 2.75 -8.89
N ARG A 104 -4.23 3.21 -9.69
CA ARG A 104 -5.55 2.55 -9.79
C ARG A 104 -5.43 1.12 -10.31
N LEU A 105 -4.61 0.90 -11.35
CA LEU A 105 -4.35 -0.44 -11.90
C LEU A 105 -3.65 -1.36 -10.90
N VAL A 106 -2.71 -0.82 -10.11
CA VAL A 106 -2.08 -1.56 -9.01
C VAL A 106 -3.14 -1.99 -7.98
N GLY A 107 -4.03 -1.08 -7.59
CA GLY A 107 -5.11 -1.37 -6.64
C GLY A 107 -6.09 -2.41 -7.17
N LEU A 108 -6.47 -2.31 -8.45
CA LEU A 108 -7.32 -3.31 -9.10
C LEU A 108 -6.67 -4.69 -9.12
N THR A 109 -5.38 -4.75 -9.48
CA THR A 109 -4.61 -6.01 -9.51
C THR A 109 -4.55 -6.63 -8.11
N ALA A 110 -4.22 -5.85 -7.08
CA ALA A 110 -4.18 -6.35 -5.71
C ALA A 110 -5.56 -6.82 -5.21
N ALA A 111 -6.63 -6.11 -5.52
CA ALA A 111 -8.00 -6.54 -5.20
C ALA A 111 -8.38 -7.86 -5.91
N GLN A 112 -8.00 -8.00 -7.18
CA GLN A 112 -8.16 -9.24 -7.93
C GLN A 112 -7.36 -10.39 -7.31
N ARG A 113 -6.12 -10.14 -6.87
CA ARG A 113 -5.30 -11.14 -6.15
C ARG A 113 -5.97 -11.62 -4.87
N ILE A 114 -6.51 -10.72 -4.05
CA ILE A 114 -7.27 -11.10 -2.86
C ILE A 114 -8.46 -11.99 -3.23
N LYS A 115 -9.21 -11.61 -4.27
CA LYS A 115 -10.39 -12.36 -4.73
C LYS A 115 -10.02 -13.75 -5.27
N GLU A 116 -8.92 -13.87 -6.01
CA GLU A 116 -8.45 -15.12 -6.61
C GLU A 116 -7.87 -16.07 -5.55
N GLN A 117 -7.05 -15.54 -4.64
CA GLN A 117 -6.28 -16.34 -3.69
C GLN A 117 -7.03 -16.61 -2.38
N CYS A 118 -7.97 -15.73 -2.00
CA CYS A 118 -8.69 -15.78 -0.73
C CYS A 118 -7.79 -16.06 0.48
N PRO A 119 -6.77 -15.21 0.75
CA PRO A 119 -5.75 -15.48 1.75
C PRO A 119 -6.33 -15.61 3.17
N LEU A 120 -5.90 -16.66 3.89
CA LEU A 120 -6.32 -16.97 5.27
C LEU A 120 -5.87 -15.87 6.23
N GLU A 121 -4.70 -15.30 5.98
CA GLU A 121 -4.11 -14.20 6.75
C GLU A 121 -4.94 -12.92 6.66
N ALA A 122 -5.67 -12.75 5.55
CA ALA A 122 -6.65 -11.67 5.39
C ALA A 122 -8.01 -11.98 6.07
N GLY A 123 -8.20 -13.20 6.59
CA GLY A 123 -9.44 -13.71 7.16
C GLY A 123 -10.34 -14.45 6.16
N LEU A 124 -9.94 -14.55 4.89
CA LEU A 124 -10.74 -15.20 3.85
C LEU A 124 -10.47 -16.71 3.80
N HIS A 125 -11.31 -17.45 3.10
CA HIS A 125 -11.14 -18.89 2.90
C HIS A 125 -11.39 -19.24 1.44
N SER A 126 -10.96 -20.42 0.97
CA SER A 126 -11.13 -20.86 -0.42
C SER A 126 -12.59 -20.90 -0.91
N SER A 127 -13.56 -20.92 0.02
CA SER A 127 -14.99 -20.86 -0.26
C SER A 127 -15.55 -19.43 -0.33
N SER A 128 -14.78 -18.41 0.06
CA SER A 128 -15.18 -17.01 0.05
C SER A 128 -15.42 -16.55 -1.39
N LYS A 129 -16.64 -16.10 -1.68
CA LYS A 129 -16.99 -15.53 -2.98
C LYS A 129 -16.80 -14.03 -2.96
N VAL A 130 -15.55 -13.59 -3.12
CA VAL A 130 -15.21 -12.17 -2.98
C VAL A 130 -15.81 -11.36 -4.14
N THR A 131 -16.55 -10.31 -3.79
CA THR A 131 -17.07 -9.30 -4.71
C THR A 131 -16.27 -8.02 -4.60
N ILE A 132 -16.03 -7.34 -5.73
CA ILE A 132 -15.28 -6.08 -5.77
C ILE A 132 -16.23 -4.99 -6.24
N THR A 133 -16.34 -3.92 -5.46
CA THR A 133 -17.07 -2.70 -5.82
C THR A 133 -16.07 -1.55 -5.90
N GLU A 134 -15.87 -1.02 -7.10
CA GLU A 134 -15.05 0.17 -7.29
C GLU A 134 -15.84 1.44 -7.00
N CYS A 135 -15.20 2.43 -6.37
CA CYS A 135 -15.78 3.75 -6.19
C CYS A 135 -14.69 4.83 -6.16
N ASP A 136 -15.04 6.02 -6.63
CA ASP A 136 -14.17 7.19 -6.57
C ASP A 136 -14.46 8.01 -5.30
N GLU A 137 -13.44 8.71 -4.81
CA GLU A 137 -13.59 9.73 -3.79
C GLU A 137 -14.65 10.74 -4.21
N GLY A 138 -15.65 10.96 -3.35
CA GLY A 138 -16.80 11.81 -3.66
C GLY A 138 -18.06 11.04 -4.09
N SER A 139 -17.91 9.79 -4.53
CA SER A 139 -18.99 8.93 -5.03
C SER A 139 -19.11 7.61 -4.26
N GLU A 140 -18.65 7.57 -3.01
CA GLU A 140 -18.65 6.37 -2.20
C GLU A 140 -20.08 5.96 -1.80
N PRO A 141 -20.43 4.67 -1.87
CA PRO A 141 -21.74 4.16 -1.45
C PRO A 141 -21.91 4.27 0.06
N THR A 142 -23.16 4.24 0.55
CA THR A 142 -23.46 4.32 1.99
C THR A 142 -22.72 3.25 2.80
N GLY A 143 -22.69 2.00 2.30
CA GLY A 143 -22.04 0.88 2.97
C GLY A 143 -20.52 1.02 3.13
N PHE A 144 -19.88 1.90 2.34
CA PHE A 144 -18.46 2.24 2.55
C PHE A 144 -18.27 3.07 3.82
N TRP A 145 -19.14 4.07 4.05
CA TRP A 145 -19.06 4.92 5.24
C TRP A 145 -19.42 4.18 6.51
N ASP A 146 -20.34 3.22 6.45
CA ASP A 146 -20.65 2.36 7.59
C ASP A 146 -19.42 1.58 8.09
N ALA A 147 -18.44 1.35 7.22
CA ALA A 147 -17.23 0.58 7.48
C ALA A 147 -16.03 1.41 7.98
N VAL A 148 -15.80 2.60 7.40
CA VAL A 148 -14.70 3.49 7.82
C VAL A 148 -15.10 4.50 8.92
N GLY A 149 -16.33 4.37 9.43
CA GLY A 149 -16.87 5.19 10.51
C GLY A 149 -17.47 6.51 10.03
N ARG A 150 -17.46 7.53 10.88
CA ARG A 150 -18.10 8.81 10.57
C ARG A 150 -17.53 9.41 9.27
N LYS A 151 -18.42 9.78 8.36
CA LYS A 151 -18.07 10.55 7.16
C LYS A 151 -17.49 11.91 7.55
N ASP A 152 -16.17 11.96 7.64
CA ASP A 152 -15.38 13.15 7.93
C ASP A 152 -14.25 13.30 6.90
N ARG A 153 -14.52 14.11 5.87
CA ARG A 153 -13.54 14.39 4.82
C ARG A 153 -12.39 15.28 5.29
N LYS A 154 -12.50 15.93 6.46
CA LYS A 154 -11.40 16.73 7.01
C LYS A 154 -10.33 15.86 7.66
N ALA A 155 -10.70 14.66 8.11
CA ALA A 155 -9.80 13.77 8.85
C ALA A 155 -8.60 13.25 8.05
N TYR A 156 -8.62 13.38 6.71
CA TYR A 156 -7.55 12.92 5.82
C TYR A 156 -7.09 13.97 4.81
N ASP A 157 -7.44 15.23 5.01
CA ASP A 157 -7.12 16.33 4.07
C ASP A 157 -7.64 16.04 2.64
N CYS A 158 -8.94 15.74 2.53
CA CYS A 158 -9.64 15.51 1.27
C CYS A 158 -9.33 16.58 0.21
N MET A 159 -8.95 16.13 -1.00
CA MET A 159 -8.47 17.01 -2.08
C MET A 159 -9.51 17.26 -3.19
N LEU A 160 -10.78 16.90 -3.00
CA LEU A 160 -11.84 17.08 -4.00
C LEU A 160 -11.98 18.54 -4.50
N GLN A 161 -11.71 19.51 -3.63
CA GLN A 161 -11.79 20.94 -3.94
C GLN A 161 -10.43 21.57 -4.23
N ASP A 162 -9.36 20.77 -4.24
CA ASP A 162 -8.00 21.26 -4.50
C ASP A 162 -7.77 21.39 -6.02
N PRO A 163 -7.50 22.60 -6.55
CA PRO A 163 -7.23 22.81 -7.97
C PRO A 163 -5.82 22.36 -8.40
N GLY A 164 -4.98 21.95 -7.45
CA GLY A 164 -3.59 21.56 -7.66
C GLY A 164 -3.41 20.39 -8.62
N LYS A 165 -2.28 20.40 -9.32
CA LYS A 165 -1.78 19.29 -10.13
C LYS A 165 -0.87 18.42 -9.28
N PHE A 166 -1.19 17.13 -9.18
CA PHE A 166 -0.46 16.15 -8.37
C PHE A 166 0.28 15.16 -9.28
N ASN A 167 0.91 15.66 -10.34
CA ASN A 167 1.65 14.88 -11.34
C ASN A 167 3.17 14.95 -11.10
N PHE A 168 3.58 14.92 -9.83
CA PHE A 168 4.97 15.00 -9.41
C PHE A 168 5.25 13.97 -8.31
N THR A 169 6.50 13.54 -8.22
CA THR A 169 6.99 12.67 -7.15
C THR A 169 7.62 13.55 -6.05
N PRO A 170 7.14 13.51 -4.80
CA PRO A 170 7.82 14.17 -3.69
C PRO A 170 9.28 13.71 -3.57
N ARG A 171 10.18 14.62 -3.18
CA ARG A 171 11.61 14.34 -2.95
C ARG A 171 11.94 14.62 -1.50
N LEU A 172 12.72 13.75 -0.88
CA LEU A 172 13.15 13.87 0.50
C LEU A 172 14.66 14.07 0.54
N PHE A 173 15.11 14.99 1.38
CA PHE A 173 16.53 15.29 1.57
C PHE A 173 16.87 15.24 3.05
N GLU A 174 17.94 14.52 3.37
CA GLU A 174 18.61 14.61 4.66
C GLU A 174 19.61 15.76 4.61
N LEU A 175 19.53 16.67 5.58
CA LEU A 175 20.40 17.83 5.69
C LEU A 175 21.30 17.66 6.91
N SER A 176 22.63 17.60 6.71
CA SER A 176 23.60 17.41 7.79
C SER A 176 24.69 18.47 7.77
N SER A 177 25.10 18.93 8.96
CA SER A 177 26.27 19.80 9.17
C SER A 177 27.30 19.15 10.11
N SER A 178 27.15 17.86 10.40
CA SER A 178 27.92 17.12 11.42
C SER A 178 29.42 17.02 11.12
N SER A 179 29.81 17.05 9.85
CA SER A 179 31.21 17.01 9.38
C SER A 179 31.88 18.38 9.29
N GLY A 180 31.19 19.46 9.66
CA GLY A 180 31.67 20.85 9.48
C GLY A 180 31.35 21.46 8.11
N GLU A 181 30.81 20.68 7.18
CA GLU A 181 30.25 21.13 5.91
C GLU A 181 28.75 20.85 5.87
N PHE A 182 27.97 21.76 5.27
CA PHE A 182 26.54 21.56 5.05
C PHE A 182 26.32 20.69 3.81
N VAL A 183 25.80 19.49 4.01
CA VAL A 183 25.55 18.49 2.96
C VAL A 183 24.05 18.20 2.89
N ALA A 184 23.51 18.18 1.67
CA ALA A 184 22.15 17.74 1.39
C ALA A 184 22.20 16.43 0.59
N THR A 185 21.70 15.35 1.18
CA THR A 185 21.66 14.02 0.57
C THR A 185 20.23 13.67 0.19
N GLU A 186 19.98 13.41 -1.09
CA GLU A 186 18.65 12.96 -1.53
C GLU A 186 18.40 11.51 -1.12
N LEU A 187 17.25 11.28 -0.47
CA LEU A 187 16.78 9.95 -0.12
C LEU A 187 15.86 9.42 -1.23
N PHE A 188 16.06 8.16 -1.58
CA PHE A 188 15.29 7.49 -2.63
C PHE A 188 14.52 6.30 -2.05
N HIS A 189 13.30 6.08 -2.55
CA HIS A 189 12.57 4.85 -2.23
C HIS A 189 13.02 3.70 -3.17
N PRO A 190 13.21 2.46 -2.65
CA PRO A 190 13.78 1.35 -3.44
C PRO A 190 12.96 0.91 -4.64
N SER A 191 11.64 1.01 -4.55
CA SER A 191 10.67 0.56 -5.57
C SER A 191 10.29 1.66 -6.57
N ARG A 192 11.16 2.66 -6.79
CA ARG A 192 10.88 3.77 -7.70
C ARG A 192 10.90 3.34 -9.16
N ALA A 193 9.88 3.76 -9.91
CA ALA A 193 9.85 3.69 -11.36
C ALA A 193 10.20 5.08 -11.93
N PRO A 194 11.37 5.27 -12.59
CA PRO A 194 11.86 6.59 -13.00
C PRO A 194 10.90 7.41 -13.86
N ASP A 195 10.13 6.72 -14.71
CA ASP A 195 9.20 7.35 -15.66
C ASP A 195 7.77 7.46 -15.12
N MET A 196 7.56 7.20 -13.82
CA MET A 196 6.25 7.19 -13.18
C MET A 196 6.19 8.12 -11.97
N VAL A 197 5.01 8.69 -11.74
CA VAL A 197 4.74 9.53 -10.58
C VAL A 197 4.49 8.64 -9.37
N SER A 198 5.36 8.72 -8.36
CA SER A 198 5.10 8.11 -7.05
C SER A 198 4.48 9.14 -6.12
N SER A 199 3.21 8.94 -5.78
CA SER A 199 2.47 9.86 -4.92
C SER A 199 2.80 9.73 -3.44
N LEU A 200 3.22 8.54 -2.99
CA LEU A 200 3.54 8.24 -1.59
C LEU A 200 4.88 7.46 -1.47
N PRO A 201 6.00 8.06 -1.89
CA PRO A 201 7.28 7.34 -2.00
C PRO A 201 7.93 7.01 -0.65
N PHE A 202 7.72 7.85 0.37
CA PHE A 202 8.41 7.75 1.66
C PHE A 202 7.49 7.23 2.77
N LEU A 203 8.09 6.60 3.76
CA LEU A 203 7.45 6.20 5.00
C LEU A 203 7.70 7.24 6.10
N GLN A 204 6.88 7.21 7.14
CA GLN A 204 7.07 8.12 8.27
C GLN A 204 8.40 7.87 8.99
N GLU A 205 8.85 6.62 9.07
CA GLU A 205 10.15 6.24 9.63
C GLU A 205 11.35 6.83 8.86
N ASP A 206 11.19 7.13 7.57
CA ASP A 206 12.24 7.79 6.77
C ASP A 206 12.54 9.21 7.27
N LEU A 207 11.57 9.83 7.96
CA LEU A 207 11.72 11.15 8.56
C LEU A 207 12.42 11.09 9.93
N TYR A 208 12.36 9.95 10.62
CA TYR A 208 12.90 9.80 11.97
C TYR A 208 14.32 9.23 12.00
N GLN A 209 14.79 8.62 10.92
CA GLN A 209 16.18 8.14 10.82
C GLN A 209 17.21 9.27 10.65
N ALA A 210 16.77 10.51 10.46
CA ALA A 210 17.61 11.70 10.24
C ALA A 210 17.99 12.45 11.53
N SER A 211 17.83 11.84 12.72
CA SER A 211 18.14 12.45 14.03
C SER A 211 19.23 11.71 14.80
#